data_AF-A0A117QIN3-F1
#
_entry.id   AF-A0A117QIN3-F1
#
_cell.length_a   1.000
_cell.length_b   1.000
_cell.length_c   1.000
_cell.angle_alpha   90.00
_cell.angle_beta   90.00
_cell.angle_gamma   90.00
#
_symmetry.space_group_name_H-M   'P 1'
#
loop_
_entity.id
_entity.type
_entity.pdbx_description
1 polymer ?
#
loop_
_entity_poly.entity_id
_entity_poly.type
_entity_poly.pdbx_seq_one_letter_code
_entity_poly.pdbx_strand_id
1 'polypeptide(L)'
;MTFVQLIECRTSRLDEMNRLMDDWVQQTKGRRTATHAVMGTDRSDASHVVEVVEFPSYEDAMRNSNLPETDRIFRGLVALCDEMPTFIDLDVVRDESLSEGMVRGLFEALCTEGELPPLNDLLDEDIHSHDPMNPQDTIGLDNVRAEFRMWRGAFDFAFTVEDVLTQGDRACARWTWYATHQGDFLGIAPTGRQVTMTGMALFRFGDNGKIAELWWQHDQLGLMQQLGALDALEQ
;
A
#
# COMPACT_ATOMS: atom_id res chain seq x y z
N MET A 1 11.55 -1.94 -15.86
CA MET A 1 10.88 -0.73 -15.33
C MET A 1 9.45 -0.79 -15.83
N THR A 2 8.49 -0.36 -15.00
CA THR A 2 7.08 -0.30 -15.39
C THR A 2 6.94 0.51 -16.66
N PHE A 3 6.10 0.03 -17.58
CA PHE A 3 5.82 0.66 -18.85
C PHE A 3 4.34 1.01 -18.92
N VAL A 4 4.03 2.21 -19.40
CA VAL A 4 2.66 2.69 -19.57
C VAL A 4 2.41 3.00 -21.02
N GLN A 5 1.27 2.55 -21.53
CA GLN A 5 0.78 2.97 -22.84
C GLN A 5 -0.47 3.83 -22.66
N LEU A 6 -0.47 5.01 -23.29
CA LEU A 6 -1.68 5.81 -23.46
C LEU A 6 -2.28 5.53 -24.84
N ILE A 7 -3.58 5.25 -24.86
CA ILE A 7 -4.36 5.09 -26.08
C ILE A 7 -5.39 6.21 -26.09
N GLU A 8 -5.19 7.19 -26.98
CA GLU A 8 -6.11 8.30 -27.16
C GLU A 8 -7.00 8.03 -28.36
N CYS A 9 -8.31 8.18 -28.19
CA CYS A 9 -9.25 8.04 -29.28
C CYS A 9 -10.38 9.06 -29.19
N ARG A 10 -10.96 9.38 -30.35
CA ARG A 10 -12.25 10.09 -30.41
C ARG A 10 -13.34 9.14 -30.84
N THR A 11 -14.43 9.06 -30.09
CA THR A 11 -15.59 8.27 -30.48
C THR A 11 -16.88 8.83 -29.92
N SER A 12 -17.93 8.78 -30.73
CA SER A 12 -19.32 8.98 -30.30
C SER A 12 -19.99 7.69 -29.76
N ARG A 13 -19.29 6.55 -29.80
CA ARG A 13 -19.79 5.20 -29.51
C ARG A 13 -19.15 4.57 -28.27
N LEU A 14 -19.03 5.34 -27.18
CA LEU A 14 -18.37 4.91 -25.94
C LEU A 14 -18.94 3.60 -25.36
N ASP A 15 -20.27 3.42 -25.35
CA ASP A 15 -20.90 2.21 -24.81
C ASP A 15 -20.57 0.94 -25.61
N GLU A 16 -20.32 1.07 -26.91
CA GLU A 16 -19.88 -0.04 -27.75
C GLU A 16 -18.39 -0.34 -27.52
N MET A 17 -17.60 0.71 -27.31
CA MET A 17 -16.17 0.58 -26.99
C MET A 17 -15.94 -0.07 -25.63
N ASN A 18 -16.71 0.31 -24.60
CA ASN A 18 -16.64 -0.31 -23.28
C ASN A 18 -16.96 -1.81 -23.35
N ARG A 19 -18.00 -2.19 -24.08
CA ARG A 19 -18.35 -3.61 -24.28
C ARG A 19 -17.24 -4.39 -24.99
N LEU A 20 -16.60 -3.78 -25.98
CA LEU A 20 -15.46 -4.38 -26.67
C LEU A 20 -14.27 -4.60 -25.72
N MET A 21 -14.01 -3.64 -24.82
CA MET A 21 -12.95 -3.77 -23.82
C MET A 21 -13.25 -4.82 -22.76
N ASP A 22 -14.50 -4.90 -22.27
CA ASP A 22 -14.92 -5.95 -21.34
C ASP A 22 -14.71 -7.35 -21.95
N ASP A 23 -15.07 -7.52 -23.23
CA ASP A 23 -14.86 -8.76 -23.97
C ASP A 23 -13.37 -9.10 -24.08
N TRP A 24 -12.49 -8.12 -24.31
CA TRP A 24 -11.04 -8.30 -24.34
C TRP A 24 -10.50 -8.78 -22.98
N VAL A 25 -10.92 -8.16 -21.87
CA VAL A 25 -10.50 -8.54 -20.51
C VAL A 25 -10.85 -10.00 -20.22
N GLN A 26 -12.01 -10.47 -20.67
CA GLN A 26 -12.41 -11.87 -20.51
C GLN A 26 -11.63 -12.81 -21.42
N GLN A 27 -11.49 -12.48 -22.71
CA GLN A 27 -10.83 -13.33 -23.70
C GLN A 27 -9.32 -13.48 -23.49
N THR A 28 -8.67 -12.46 -22.92
CA THR A 28 -7.23 -12.47 -22.65
C THR A 28 -6.88 -12.93 -21.23
N LYS A 29 -7.87 -13.36 -20.44
CA LYS A 29 -7.66 -13.81 -19.06
C LYS A 29 -6.62 -14.94 -19.00
N GLY A 30 -5.58 -14.73 -18.19
CA GLY A 30 -4.46 -15.68 -18.02
C GLY A 30 -3.40 -15.65 -19.13
N ARG A 31 -3.55 -14.80 -20.16
CA ARG A 31 -2.57 -14.61 -21.23
C ARG A 31 -2.04 -13.18 -21.33
N ARG A 32 -2.87 -12.17 -20.99
CA ARG A 32 -2.44 -10.77 -20.94
C ARG A 32 -1.37 -10.56 -19.88
N THR A 33 -0.48 -9.63 -20.16
CA THR A 33 0.56 -9.16 -19.24
C THR A 33 0.21 -7.79 -18.64
N ALA A 34 -0.83 -7.13 -19.13
CA ALA A 34 -1.35 -5.88 -18.55
C ALA A 34 -1.80 -6.13 -17.10
N THR A 35 -1.28 -5.31 -16.18
CA THR A 35 -1.52 -5.44 -14.74
C THR A 35 -2.62 -4.51 -14.25
N HIS A 36 -2.80 -3.37 -14.92
CA HIS A 36 -3.79 -2.36 -14.59
C HIS A 36 -4.20 -1.61 -15.87
N ALA A 37 -5.48 -1.24 -15.95
CA ALA A 37 -5.98 -0.42 -17.05
C ALA A 37 -7.06 0.53 -16.52
N VAL A 38 -7.01 1.78 -16.96
CA VAL A 38 -7.99 2.81 -16.62
C VAL A 38 -8.45 3.47 -17.91
N MET A 39 -9.75 3.54 -18.12
CA MET A 39 -10.35 4.29 -19.22
C MET A 39 -11.10 5.49 -18.68
N GLY A 40 -10.86 6.66 -19.26
CA GLY A 40 -11.52 7.92 -18.88
C GLY A 40 -11.92 8.73 -20.10
N THR A 41 -13.01 9.47 -19.99
CA THR A 41 -13.40 10.50 -20.95
C THR A 41 -12.85 11.85 -20.52
N ASP A 42 -12.45 12.68 -21.48
CA ASP A 42 -12.13 14.08 -21.21
C ASP A 42 -13.38 14.80 -20.74
N ARG A 43 -13.27 15.45 -19.58
CA ARG A 43 -14.38 16.23 -19.00
C ARG A 43 -14.82 17.40 -19.89
N SER A 44 -13.90 17.96 -20.66
CA SER A 44 -14.16 19.09 -21.57
C SER A 44 -14.69 18.64 -22.93
N ASP A 45 -14.49 17.36 -23.26
CA ASP A 45 -14.84 16.76 -24.54
C ASP A 45 -15.17 15.27 -24.36
N ALA A 46 -16.44 14.96 -24.13
CA ALA A 46 -16.88 13.59 -23.87
C ALA A 46 -16.65 12.61 -25.04
N SER A 47 -16.32 13.12 -26.24
CA SER A 47 -15.94 12.28 -27.37
C SER A 47 -14.47 11.83 -27.30
N HIS A 48 -13.63 12.55 -26.56
CA HIS A 48 -12.23 12.22 -26.36
C HIS A 48 -12.10 11.23 -25.19
N VAL A 49 -11.56 10.05 -25.49
CA VAL A 49 -11.37 8.96 -24.54
C VAL A 49 -9.88 8.65 -24.46
N VAL A 50 -9.40 8.46 -23.25
CA VAL A 50 -8.02 8.06 -22.97
C VAL A 50 -8.05 6.76 -22.18
N GLU A 51 -7.34 5.76 -22.67
CA GLU A 51 -7.04 4.53 -21.94
C GLU A 51 -5.58 4.55 -21.51
N VAL A 52 -5.35 4.27 -20.23
CA VAL A 52 -4.03 4.11 -19.61
C VAL A 52 -3.86 2.63 -19.33
N VAL A 53 -2.84 1.99 -19.89
CA VAL A 53 -2.57 0.57 -19.68
C VAL A 53 -1.16 0.40 -19.12
N GLU A 54 -1.05 -0.30 -17.98
CA GLU A 54 0.21 -0.56 -17.30
C GLU A 54 0.69 -1.98 -17.56
N PHE A 55 1.99 -2.09 -17.82
CA PHE A 55 2.69 -3.35 -18.04
C PHE A 55 3.94 -3.43 -17.15
N PRO A 56 4.35 -4.64 -16.73
CA PRO A 56 5.60 -4.82 -15.98
C PRO A 56 6.85 -4.36 -16.74
N SER A 57 6.80 -4.38 -18.09
CA SER A 57 7.87 -3.95 -18.98
C SER A 57 7.37 -3.61 -20.39
N TYR A 58 8.21 -2.94 -21.18
CA TYR A 58 7.93 -2.76 -22.63
C TYR A 58 7.83 -4.09 -23.39
N GLU A 59 8.68 -5.07 -23.05
CA GLU A 59 8.60 -6.40 -23.65
C GLU A 59 7.27 -7.09 -23.35
N ASP A 60 6.74 -6.90 -22.14
CA ASP A 60 5.40 -7.35 -21.76
C ASP A 60 4.31 -6.67 -22.58
N ALA A 61 4.41 -5.36 -22.79
CA ALA A 61 3.48 -4.61 -23.63
C ALA A 61 3.49 -5.13 -25.08
N MET A 62 4.68 -5.42 -25.63
CA MET A 62 4.81 -6.00 -26.96
C MET A 62 4.28 -7.44 -27.03
N ARG A 63 4.52 -8.28 -26.01
CA ARG A 63 3.93 -9.62 -25.93
C ARG A 63 2.41 -9.55 -25.93
N ASN A 64 1.83 -8.61 -25.19
CA ASN A 64 0.39 -8.39 -25.14
C ASN A 64 -0.17 -7.90 -26.48
N SER A 65 0.52 -6.96 -27.12
CA SER A 65 0.12 -6.38 -28.41
C SER A 65 0.15 -7.42 -29.53
N ASN A 66 1.12 -8.34 -29.51
CA ASN A 66 1.24 -9.42 -30.49
C ASN A 66 0.26 -10.60 -30.26
N LEU A 67 -0.63 -10.53 -29.27
CA LEU A 67 -1.68 -11.53 -29.11
C LEU A 67 -2.71 -11.41 -30.25
N PRO A 68 -3.10 -12.50 -30.92
CA PRO A 68 -4.14 -12.48 -31.95
C PRO A 68 -5.47 -11.89 -31.47
N GLU A 69 -5.79 -12.09 -30.19
CA GLU A 69 -6.95 -11.53 -29.51
C GLU A 69 -6.84 -9.99 -29.40
N THR A 70 -5.65 -9.46 -29.11
CA THR A 70 -5.41 -8.00 -29.04
C THR A 70 -5.51 -7.36 -30.42
N ASP A 71 -4.97 -7.98 -31.47
CA ASP A 71 -5.11 -7.51 -32.86
C ASP A 71 -6.57 -7.42 -33.34
N ARG A 72 -7.42 -8.35 -32.87
CA ARG A 72 -8.85 -8.36 -33.18
C ARG A 72 -9.55 -7.19 -32.49
N ILE A 73 -9.22 -6.95 -31.23
CA ILE A 73 -9.81 -5.87 -30.43
C ILE A 73 -9.32 -4.52 -30.93
N PHE A 74 -8.05 -4.37 -31.29
CA PHE A 74 -7.50 -3.18 -31.92
C PHE A 74 -8.29 -2.80 -33.19
N ARG A 75 -8.58 -3.77 -34.06
CA ARG A 75 -9.41 -3.53 -35.25
C ARG A 75 -10.83 -3.10 -34.90
N GLY A 76 -11.41 -3.69 -33.84
CA GLY A 76 -12.71 -3.28 -33.32
C GLY A 76 -12.69 -1.84 -32.79
N LEU A 77 -11.65 -1.49 -32.04
CA LEU A 77 -11.47 -0.15 -31.46
C LEU A 77 -11.33 0.89 -32.57
N VAL A 78 -10.44 0.67 -33.55
CA VAL A 78 -10.29 1.54 -34.73
C VAL A 78 -11.61 1.73 -35.48
N ALA A 79 -12.44 0.69 -35.60
CA ALA A 79 -13.74 0.79 -36.28
C ALA A 79 -14.79 1.58 -35.48
N LEU A 80 -14.60 1.71 -34.16
CA LEU A 80 -15.46 2.47 -33.27
C LEU A 80 -15.02 3.94 -33.13
N CYS A 81 -13.75 4.23 -33.42
CA CYS A 81 -13.22 5.59 -33.41
C CYS A 81 -13.66 6.42 -34.64
N ASP A 82 -13.85 7.72 -34.43
CA ASP A 82 -14.13 8.70 -35.48
C ASP A 82 -12.85 9.08 -36.26
N GLU A 83 -11.69 8.92 -35.61
CA GLU A 83 -10.36 9.09 -36.19
C GLU A 83 -9.41 7.97 -35.75
N MET A 84 -8.23 7.90 -36.37
CA MET A 84 -7.25 6.88 -35.99
C MET A 84 -6.76 7.13 -34.56
N PRO A 85 -6.82 6.13 -33.66
CA PRO A 85 -6.35 6.29 -32.30
C PRO A 85 -4.84 6.54 -32.27
N THR A 86 -4.39 7.31 -31.28
CA THR A 86 -2.98 7.61 -31.04
C THR A 86 -2.46 6.74 -29.90
N PHE A 87 -1.24 6.22 -30.05
CA PHE A 87 -0.57 5.39 -29.06
C PHE A 87 0.68 6.10 -28.59
N ILE A 88 0.79 6.32 -27.29
CA ILE A 88 1.94 6.98 -26.67
C ILE A 88 2.58 6.00 -25.69
N ASP A 89 3.81 5.62 -25.99
CA ASP A 89 4.61 4.70 -25.20
C ASP A 89 5.43 5.50 -24.16
N LEU A 90 5.20 5.22 -22.87
CA LEU A 90 5.79 5.95 -21.76
C LEU A 90 6.68 5.04 -20.91
N ASP A 91 7.94 5.44 -20.77
CA ASP A 91 8.80 4.95 -19.69
C ASP A 91 8.41 5.68 -18.40
N VAL A 92 7.98 4.93 -17.38
CA VAL A 92 7.60 5.50 -16.09
C VAL A 92 8.85 5.99 -15.37
N VAL A 93 8.97 7.31 -15.23
CA VAL A 93 10.09 7.97 -14.52
C VAL A 93 9.85 8.02 -13.02
N ARG A 94 8.59 8.17 -12.59
CA ARG A 94 8.20 8.27 -11.18
C ARG A 94 6.77 7.77 -11.01
N ASP A 95 6.59 6.90 -10.04
CA ASP A 95 5.31 6.39 -9.57
C ASP A 95 5.34 6.45 -8.04
N GLU A 96 4.46 7.24 -7.44
CA GLU A 96 4.46 7.49 -6.00
C GLU A 96 3.10 7.16 -5.39
N SER A 97 3.09 6.11 -4.58
CA SER A 97 2.02 5.88 -3.62
C SER A 97 2.26 6.77 -2.39
N LEU A 98 1.55 7.90 -2.32
CA LEU A 98 1.64 8.83 -1.18
C LEU A 98 1.33 8.11 0.13
N SER A 99 0.37 7.17 0.13
CA SER A 99 0.02 6.35 1.28
C SER A 99 1.15 5.41 1.71
N GLU A 100 1.88 4.81 0.76
CA GLU A 100 3.06 3.99 1.11
C GLU A 100 4.15 4.83 1.76
N GLY A 101 4.43 6.02 1.21
CA GLY A 101 5.40 6.95 1.80
C GLY A 101 5.04 7.32 3.24
N MET A 102 3.76 7.56 3.52
CA MET A 102 3.25 7.86 4.86
C MET A 102 3.43 6.69 5.83
N VAL A 103 3.14 5.45 5.39
CA VAL A 103 3.35 4.24 6.19
C VAL A 103 4.82 4.07 6.55
N ARG A 104 5.73 4.15 5.57
CA ARG A 104 7.17 4.02 5.82
C ARG A 104 7.67 5.14 6.73
N GLY A 105 7.22 6.37 6.48
CA GLY A 105 7.54 7.53 7.31
C GLY A 105 7.11 7.36 8.77
N LEU A 106 6.00 6.68 9.05
CA LEU A 106 5.61 6.36 10.44
C LEU A 106 6.62 5.41 11.10
N PHE A 107 6.96 4.29 10.46
CA PHE A 107 7.93 3.35 11.03
C PHE A 107 9.32 3.99 11.24
N GLU A 108 9.76 4.83 10.31
CA GLU A 108 11.00 5.61 10.43
C GLU A 108 10.95 6.59 11.60
N ALA A 109 9.82 7.31 11.75
CA ALA A 109 9.61 8.25 12.85
C ALA A 109 9.64 7.54 14.22
N LEU A 110 9.10 6.31 14.30
CA LEU A 110 9.14 5.49 15.51
C LEU A 110 10.55 5.04 15.89
N CYS A 111 11.48 4.97 14.94
CA CYS A 111 12.88 4.54 15.15
C CYS A 111 13.86 5.72 15.26
N THR A 112 13.38 6.97 15.19
CA THR A 112 14.26 8.15 15.24
C THR A 112 14.98 8.22 16.59
N GLU A 113 16.25 8.65 16.63
CA GLU A 113 16.96 8.84 17.90
C GLU A 113 16.38 9.99 18.73
N GLY A 114 16.37 9.87 20.05
CA GLY A 114 15.96 10.95 20.96
C GLY A 114 14.45 11.06 21.18
N GLU A 115 13.91 12.28 21.15
CA GLU A 115 12.49 12.54 21.39
C GLU A 115 11.63 12.09 20.21
N LEU A 116 10.48 11.46 20.51
CA LEU A 116 9.52 11.07 19.48
C LEU A 116 8.98 12.33 18.77
N PRO A 117 9.01 12.39 17.42
CA PRO A 117 8.49 13.55 16.69
C PRO A 117 6.99 13.77 16.95
N PRO A 118 6.45 14.93 16.52
CA PRO A 118 5.05 15.27 16.74
C PRO A 118 4.03 14.34 16.09
N LEU A 119 4.37 13.69 14.97
CA LEU A 119 3.52 12.78 14.17
C LEU A 119 2.23 13.37 13.59
N ASN A 120 1.91 14.65 13.83
CA ASN A 120 0.70 15.32 13.33
C ASN A 120 0.66 15.46 11.80
N ASP A 121 1.79 15.33 11.11
CA ASP A 121 1.86 15.31 9.65
C ASP A 121 1.55 13.91 9.08
N LEU A 122 1.62 12.87 9.91
CA LEU A 122 1.42 11.47 9.52
C LEU A 122 0.07 10.92 9.99
N LEU A 123 -0.30 11.25 11.22
CA LEU A 123 -1.46 10.71 11.93
C LEU A 123 -2.55 11.78 12.07
N ASP A 124 -3.79 11.35 11.97
CA ASP A 124 -4.95 12.18 12.28
C ASP A 124 -5.00 12.53 13.77
N GLU A 125 -5.59 13.69 14.12
CA GLU A 125 -5.74 14.11 15.50
C GLU A 125 -6.66 13.16 16.27
N ASP A 126 -7.70 12.66 15.60
CA ASP A 126 -8.70 11.72 16.13
C ASP A 126 -8.37 10.26 15.79
N ILE A 127 -7.09 9.92 15.58
CA ILE A 127 -6.67 8.56 15.22
C ILE A 127 -7.22 7.49 16.16
N HIS A 128 -7.73 6.40 15.61
CA HIS A 128 -8.10 5.19 16.35
C HIS A 128 -7.06 4.10 16.12
N SER A 129 -6.37 3.67 17.18
CA SER A 129 -5.38 2.59 17.13
C SER A 129 -5.87 1.38 17.90
N HIS A 130 -5.88 0.24 17.22
CA HIS A 130 -6.27 -1.06 17.74
C HIS A 130 -5.01 -1.91 17.90
N ASP A 131 -4.67 -2.24 19.14
CA ASP A 131 -3.58 -3.18 19.44
C ASP A 131 -4.15 -4.35 20.25
N PRO A 132 -3.93 -5.62 19.84
CA PRO A 132 -4.41 -6.79 20.58
C PRO A 132 -3.86 -6.89 22.01
N MET A 133 -2.78 -6.16 22.33
CA MET A 133 -2.23 -6.05 23.68
C MET A 133 -3.08 -5.16 24.61
N ASN A 134 -3.92 -4.28 24.04
CA ASN A 134 -4.73 -3.33 24.80
C ASN A 134 -6.19 -3.80 24.90
N PRO A 135 -6.79 -3.80 26.10
CA PRO A 135 -8.22 -4.15 26.26
C PRO A 135 -9.19 -3.15 25.61
N GLN A 136 -8.73 -1.92 25.36
CA GLN A 136 -9.49 -0.84 24.74
C GLN A 136 -8.62 -0.17 23.69
N ASP A 137 -9.28 0.34 22.66
CA ASP A 137 -8.61 1.09 21.59
C ASP A 137 -7.98 2.37 22.13
N THR A 138 -6.81 2.70 21.59
CA THR A 138 -6.12 3.96 21.84
C THR A 138 -6.69 5.03 20.92
N ILE A 139 -7.42 6.00 21.47
CA ILE A 139 -8.09 7.06 20.70
C ILE A 139 -7.36 8.39 20.89
N GLY A 140 -7.05 9.06 19.78
CA GLY A 140 -6.45 10.39 19.73
C GLY A 140 -4.92 10.39 19.69
N LEU A 141 -4.36 11.37 18.97
CA LEU A 141 -2.93 11.45 18.67
C LEU A 141 -2.04 11.45 19.92
N ASP A 142 -2.42 12.19 20.96
CA ASP A 142 -1.63 12.26 22.19
C ASP A 142 -1.54 10.91 22.92
N ASN A 143 -2.63 10.14 22.91
CA ASN A 143 -2.67 8.81 23.53
C ASN A 143 -1.83 7.81 22.71
N VAL A 144 -1.92 7.84 21.38
CA VAL A 144 -1.07 7.01 20.50
C VAL A 144 0.41 7.36 20.69
N ARG A 145 0.75 8.65 20.83
CA ARG A 145 2.13 9.06 21.13
C ARG A 145 2.60 8.60 22.50
N ALA A 146 1.73 8.58 23.50
CA ALA A 146 2.07 8.05 24.83
C ALA A 146 2.38 6.55 24.77
N GLU A 147 1.60 5.80 23.99
CA GLU A 147 1.84 4.37 23.73
C GLU A 147 3.19 4.13 23.03
N PHE A 148 3.51 4.89 21.98
CA PHE A 148 4.81 4.79 21.31
C PHE A 148 5.99 5.16 22.22
N ARG A 149 5.81 6.14 23.12
CA ARG A 149 6.84 6.46 24.13
C ARG A 149 7.03 5.33 25.14
N MET A 150 5.96 4.64 25.52
CA MET A 150 6.06 3.46 26.41
C MET A 150 6.93 2.37 25.76
N TRP A 151 6.67 2.04 24.50
CA TRP A 151 7.50 1.09 23.74
C TRP A 151 8.96 1.53 23.62
N ARG A 152 9.22 2.81 23.29
CA ARG A 152 10.59 3.37 23.20
C ARG A 152 11.32 3.45 24.55
N GLY A 153 10.57 3.54 25.65
CA GLY A 153 11.14 3.49 27.00
C GLY A 153 11.54 2.07 27.41
N ALA A 154 10.78 1.08 26.99
CA ALA A 154 11.04 -0.33 27.26
C ALA A 154 12.14 -0.93 26.36
N PHE A 155 12.22 -0.49 25.11
CA PHE A 155 13.04 -1.11 24.08
C PHE A 155 13.84 -0.08 23.28
N ASP A 156 15.12 -0.39 23.04
CA ASP A 156 15.87 0.21 21.94
C ASP A 156 15.64 -0.65 20.69
N PHE A 157 15.03 -0.09 19.65
CA PHE A 157 14.51 -0.90 18.55
C PHE A 157 14.61 -0.24 17.18
N ALA A 158 14.53 -1.09 16.15
CA ALA A 158 14.36 -0.70 14.77
C ALA A 158 13.33 -1.60 14.05
N PHE A 159 12.65 -1.04 13.05
CA PHE A 159 11.81 -1.78 12.12
C PHE A 159 12.52 -1.99 10.79
N THR A 160 12.33 -3.15 10.20
CA THR A 160 12.50 -3.42 8.76
C THR A 160 11.10 -3.55 8.16
N VAL A 161 10.71 -2.59 7.31
CA VAL A 161 9.44 -2.65 6.57
C VAL A 161 9.65 -3.45 5.29
N GLU A 162 9.22 -4.71 5.34
CA GLU A 162 9.46 -5.71 4.31
C GLU A 162 8.60 -5.45 3.07
N ASP A 163 7.31 -5.21 3.26
CA ASP A 163 6.35 -4.94 2.20
C ASP A 163 5.36 -3.86 2.64
N VAL A 164 4.89 -3.07 1.66
CA VAL A 164 3.71 -2.22 1.82
C VAL A 164 2.77 -2.47 0.63
N LEU A 165 1.51 -2.75 0.93
CA LEU A 165 0.46 -2.95 -0.07
C LEU A 165 -0.59 -1.87 0.10
N THR A 166 -0.92 -1.13 -0.96
CA THR A 166 -1.92 -0.06 -0.91
C THR A 166 -3.13 -0.39 -1.76
N GLN A 167 -4.34 -0.13 -1.23
CA GLN A 167 -5.59 -0.29 -1.96
C GLN A 167 -6.61 0.75 -1.47
N GLY A 168 -7.00 1.65 -2.36
CA GLY A 168 -7.96 2.72 -2.03
C GLY A 168 -7.46 3.59 -0.88
N ASP A 169 -8.28 3.72 0.16
CA ASP A 169 -8.00 4.46 1.39
C ASP A 169 -7.20 3.64 2.42
N ARG A 170 -6.59 2.51 2.03
CA ARG A 170 -5.90 1.61 2.96
C ARG A 170 -4.49 1.24 2.52
N ALA A 171 -3.65 0.95 3.49
CA ALA A 171 -2.37 0.33 3.29
C ALA A 171 -2.13 -0.77 4.32
N CYS A 172 -1.38 -1.82 3.98
CA CYS A 172 -0.92 -2.83 4.92
C CYS A 172 0.59 -2.94 4.83
N ALA A 173 1.27 -2.85 5.98
CA ALA A 173 2.70 -3.09 6.08
C ALA A 173 2.98 -4.43 6.74
N ARG A 174 3.91 -5.20 6.17
CA ARG A 174 4.54 -6.34 6.85
C ARG A 174 5.91 -5.92 7.31
N TRP A 175 6.26 -6.22 8.55
CA TRP A 175 7.49 -5.72 9.16
C TRP A 175 8.14 -6.75 10.08
N THR A 176 9.44 -6.59 10.25
CA THR A 176 10.25 -7.26 11.27
C THR A 176 10.79 -6.20 12.22
N TRP A 177 10.63 -6.41 13.52
CA TRP A 177 11.06 -5.53 14.58
C TRP A 177 12.17 -6.21 15.38
N TYR A 178 13.27 -5.50 15.57
CA TYR A 178 14.43 -5.97 16.31
C TYR A 178 14.69 -5.02 17.47
N ALA A 179 14.91 -5.57 18.66
CA ALA A 179 15.04 -4.73 19.84
C ALA A 179 15.94 -5.31 20.92
N THR A 180 16.43 -4.42 21.78
CA THR A 180 17.04 -4.76 23.08
C THR A 180 16.10 -4.31 24.20
N HIS A 181 15.74 -5.23 25.10
CA HIS A 181 14.89 -4.92 26.25
C HIS A 181 15.68 -4.22 27.36
N GLN A 182 15.48 -2.91 27.52
CA GLN A 182 16.30 -2.04 28.36
C GLN A 182 15.53 -1.26 29.43
N GLY A 183 14.20 -1.24 29.36
CA GLY A 183 13.33 -0.64 30.37
C GLY A 183 12.36 -1.66 30.96
N ASP A 184 11.44 -1.19 31.80
CA ASP A 184 10.32 -2.01 32.25
C ASP A 184 9.31 -2.18 31.11
N PHE A 185 8.85 -3.40 30.89
CA PHE A 185 7.77 -3.68 29.95
C PHE A 185 6.67 -4.52 30.61
N LEU A 186 5.51 -3.91 30.85
CA LEU A 186 4.36 -4.56 31.49
C LEU A 186 4.72 -5.24 32.84
N GLY A 187 5.61 -4.61 33.63
CA GLY A 187 6.08 -5.14 34.91
C GLY A 187 7.21 -6.16 34.81
N ILE A 188 7.70 -6.45 33.60
CA ILE A 188 8.91 -7.24 33.38
C ILE A 188 10.11 -6.30 33.44
N ALA A 189 10.96 -6.50 34.44
CA ALA A 189 12.20 -5.75 34.61
C ALA A 189 13.13 -5.90 33.38
N PRO A 190 13.98 -4.90 33.06
CA PRO A 190 14.84 -4.93 31.89
C PRO A 190 15.76 -6.15 31.90
N THR A 191 15.61 -6.99 30.89
CA THR A 191 16.33 -8.29 30.81
C THR A 191 17.65 -8.18 30.07
N GLY A 192 17.87 -7.10 29.31
CA GLY A 192 19.03 -6.93 28.43
C GLY A 192 19.04 -7.89 27.23
N ARG A 193 17.97 -8.67 27.04
CA ARG A 193 17.88 -9.63 25.92
C ARG A 193 17.64 -8.89 24.62
N GLN A 194 18.26 -9.40 23.55
CA GLN A 194 17.87 -9.09 22.19
C GLN A 194 16.68 -9.94 21.82
N VAL A 195 15.65 -9.31 21.25
CA VAL A 195 14.40 -9.94 20.87
C VAL A 195 14.05 -9.57 19.43
N THR A 196 13.26 -10.42 18.79
CA THR A 196 12.73 -10.18 17.45
C THR A 196 11.23 -10.45 17.45
N MET A 197 10.47 -9.58 16.80
CA MET A 197 9.03 -9.72 16.63
C MET A 197 8.67 -9.46 15.18
N THR A 198 7.80 -10.28 14.61
CA THR A 198 7.21 -10.03 13.29
C THR A 198 5.77 -9.57 13.45
N GLY A 199 5.32 -8.75 12.52
CA GLY A 199 3.93 -8.32 12.51
C GLY A 199 3.49 -7.70 11.21
N MET A 200 2.24 -7.30 11.24
CA MET A 200 1.56 -6.54 10.20
C MET A 200 0.81 -5.37 10.85
N ALA A 201 0.70 -4.28 10.10
CA ALA A 201 -0.15 -3.16 10.47
C ALA A 201 -1.05 -2.81 9.28
N LEU A 202 -2.36 -2.70 9.52
CA LEU A 202 -3.31 -2.15 8.55
C LEU A 202 -3.56 -0.69 8.90
N PHE A 203 -3.54 0.17 7.89
CA PHE A 203 -3.73 1.60 7.98
C PHE A 203 -4.97 1.97 7.16
N ARG A 204 -5.83 2.83 7.71
CA ARG A 204 -6.87 3.54 6.95
C ARG A 204 -6.55 5.03 6.95
N PHE A 205 -6.65 5.64 5.78
CA PHE A 205 -6.40 7.05 5.56
C PHE A 205 -7.70 7.84 5.58
N GLY A 206 -7.67 9.04 6.16
CA GLY A 206 -8.77 10.00 6.08
C GLY A 206 -8.69 10.84 4.80
N ASP A 207 -9.72 11.65 4.57
CA ASP A 207 -9.80 12.56 3.41
C ASP A 207 -8.67 13.61 3.38
N ASN A 208 -8.05 13.88 4.54
CA ASN A 208 -6.90 14.76 4.68
C ASN A 208 -5.56 14.07 4.30
N GLY A 209 -5.59 12.80 3.89
CA GLY A 209 -4.41 12.01 3.52
C GLY A 209 -3.60 11.48 4.71
N LYS A 210 -4.05 11.67 5.95
CA LYS A 210 -3.37 11.18 7.17
C LYS A 210 -3.93 9.82 7.61
N ILE A 211 -3.15 9.09 8.39
CA ILE A 211 -3.58 7.82 8.97
C ILE A 211 -4.63 8.12 10.06
N ALA A 212 -5.88 7.75 9.80
CA ALA A 212 -7.01 7.97 10.69
C ALA A 212 -7.32 6.73 11.55
N GLU A 213 -6.92 5.54 11.11
CA GLU A 213 -7.14 4.31 11.87
C GLU A 213 -6.01 3.31 11.61
N LEU A 214 -5.66 2.55 12.64
CA LEU A 214 -4.50 1.66 12.67
C LEU A 214 -4.85 0.37 13.38
N TRP A 215 -4.62 -0.78 12.75
CA TRP A 215 -4.76 -2.09 13.39
C TRP A 215 -3.42 -2.80 13.40
N TRP A 216 -2.88 -3.04 14.59
CA TRP A 216 -1.68 -3.83 14.80
C TRP A 216 -2.01 -5.31 14.90
N GLN A 217 -1.17 -6.16 14.32
CA GLN A 217 -1.16 -7.61 14.52
C GLN A 217 0.29 -8.07 14.62
N HIS A 218 0.73 -8.55 15.77
CA HIS A 218 2.13 -8.89 16.01
C HIS A 218 2.28 -10.12 16.89
N ASP A 219 3.45 -10.76 16.85
CA ASP A 219 3.78 -11.95 17.64
C ASP A 219 4.05 -11.60 19.12
N GLN A 220 3.01 -11.12 19.80
CA GLN A 220 3.06 -10.76 21.21
C GLN A 220 3.45 -11.96 22.09
N LEU A 221 2.94 -13.16 21.80
CA LEU A 221 3.25 -14.36 22.58
C LEU A 221 4.73 -14.72 22.44
N GLY A 222 5.26 -14.70 21.21
CA GLY A 222 6.68 -14.93 20.95
C GLY A 222 7.58 -13.89 21.61
N LEU A 223 7.15 -12.62 21.68
CA LEU A 223 7.85 -11.59 22.45
C LEU A 223 7.86 -11.94 23.95
N MET A 224 6.71 -12.25 24.54
CA MET A 224 6.61 -12.60 25.98
C MET A 224 7.46 -13.82 26.34
N GLN A 225 7.52 -14.83 25.47
CA GLN A 225 8.38 -15.99 25.65
C GLN A 225 9.87 -15.59 25.63
N GLN A 226 10.31 -14.76 24.68
CA GLN A 226 11.69 -14.29 24.61
C GLN A 226 12.09 -13.45 25.83
N LEU A 227 11.15 -12.74 26.45
CA LEU A 227 11.35 -12.01 27.70
C LEU A 227 11.36 -12.91 28.96
N GLY A 228 11.03 -14.19 28.84
CA GLY A 228 10.98 -15.14 29.95
C GLY A 228 9.70 -15.03 30.81
N ALA A 229 8.66 -14.36 30.30
CA ALA A 229 7.41 -14.17 31.05
C ALA A 229 6.63 -15.48 31.23
N LEU A 230 6.89 -16.48 30.39
CA LEU A 230 6.21 -17.78 30.41
C LEU A 230 6.99 -18.85 31.17
N ASP A 231 8.23 -18.58 31.61
CA ASP A 231 9.10 -19.55 32.28
C ASP A 231 8.46 -20.09 33.59
N ALA A 232 7.56 -19.32 34.20
CA ALA A 232 6.82 -19.72 35.41
C ALA A 232 5.62 -20.64 35.13
N LEU A 233 5.13 -20.74 33.88
CA LEU A 233 4.02 -21.61 33.49
C LEU A 233 4.51 -23.01 33.07
N GLU A 234 5.81 -23.18 32.87
CA GLU A 234 6.45 -24.46 32.52
C GLU A 234 6.90 -25.28 33.75
N GLN A 235 6.71 -24.75 34.96
CA GLN A 235 7.01 -25.41 36.25
C GLN A 235 5.76 -25.98 36.91
#